data_AF-A0A0C3Q4B6-F1
#
_entry.id   AF-A0A0C3Q4B6-F1
#
_cell.length_a   1.000
_cell.length_b   1.000
_cell.length_c   1.000
_cell.angle_alpha   90.00
_cell.angle_beta   90.00
_cell.angle_gamma   90.00
#
_symmetry.space_group_name_H-M   'P 1'
#
loop_
_entity.id
_entity.type
_entity.pdbx_description
1 polymer ?
#
loop_
_entity_poly.entity_id
_entity_poly.type
_entity_poly.pdbx_seq_one_letter_code
_entity_poly.pdbx_strand_id
1 'polypeptide(L)'
;KRNPSLSNLKNVSEILETTAGAPWGAIEGTTFFLPFGPYESGHETERLAGRLMHQSALKVLAAAPAVLLGSGYDTGYINRLTAMALDEIENCRVINFMKCIVIWAVKKKAD
;
A
#
# COMPACT_ATOMS: atom_id res chain seq x y z
N LYS A 1 17.48 7.62 17.99
CA LYS A 1 16.94 7.68 16.61
C LYS A 1 15.42 7.75 16.71
N ARG A 2 14.78 8.75 16.11
CA ARG A 2 13.31 8.87 16.09
C ARG A 2 12.74 7.70 15.27
N ASN A 3 11.69 7.04 15.76
CA ASN A 3 10.99 6.02 14.98
C ASN A 3 10.51 6.63 13.64
N PRO A 4 10.52 5.86 12.54
CA PRO A 4 9.98 6.33 11.26
C PRO A 4 8.53 6.81 11.45
N SER A 5 8.25 8.03 11.02
CA SER A 5 6.88 8.57 10.99
C SER A 5 6.23 8.27 9.64
N LEU A 6 4.91 8.07 9.63
CA LEU A 6 4.14 7.97 8.37
C LEU A 6 4.28 9.24 7.52
N SER A 7 4.55 10.40 8.12
CA SER A 7 4.85 11.64 7.40
C SER A 7 6.12 11.56 6.53
N ASN A 8 7.00 10.60 6.80
CA ASN A 8 8.27 10.44 6.09
C ASN A 8 8.16 9.55 4.84
N LEU A 9 6.97 9.01 4.53
CA LEU A 9 6.77 8.10 3.39
C LEU A 9 7.22 8.71 2.05
N LYS A 10 7.07 10.03 1.87
CA LYS A 10 7.51 10.75 0.66
C LYS A 10 9.04 10.81 0.52
N ASN A 11 9.76 10.63 1.63
CA ASN A 11 11.21 10.78 1.70
C ASN A 11 11.90 9.42 1.81
N VAL A 12 11.22 8.30 1.53
CA VAL A 12 11.78 6.95 1.72
C VAL A 12 13.05 6.75 0.89
N SER A 13 13.09 7.22 -0.37
CA SER A 13 14.31 7.15 -1.19
C SER A 13 15.46 7.92 -0.54
N GLU A 14 15.21 9.17 -0.16
CA GLU A 14 16.19 10.04 0.51
C GLU A 14 16.68 9.44 1.84
N ILE A 15 15.78 8.85 2.64
CA ILE A 15 16.14 8.18 3.90
C ILE A 15 17.06 7.00 3.64
N LEU A 16 16.79 6.19 2.61
CA LEU A 16 17.61 5.04 2.26
C LEU A 16 18.99 5.50 1.75
N GLU A 17 19.05 6.52 0.89
CA GLU A 17 20.28 7.10 0.34
C GLU A 17 21.15 7.75 1.43
N THR A 18 20.55 8.43 2.39
CA THR A 18 21.25 9.14 3.48
C THR A 18 21.45 8.30 4.73
N THR A 19 21.11 7.00 4.69
CA THR A 19 21.33 6.10 5.82
C THR A 19 22.82 5.99 6.14
N ALA A 20 23.19 6.42 7.36
CA ALA A 20 24.57 6.42 7.84
C ALA A 20 25.25 5.05 7.68
N GLY A 21 26.49 5.08 7.16
CA GLY A 21 27.29 3.88 6.87
C GLY A 21 27.09 3.30 5.48
N ALA A 22 26.25 3.91 4.62
CA ALA A 22 25.94 3.46 3.26
C ALA A 22 25.78 1.92 3.16
N PRO A 23 24.88 1.33 3.97
CA PRO A 23 24.79 -0.13 4.12
C PRO A 23 24.22 -0.83 2.88
N TRP A 24 23.65 -0.08 1.95
CA TRP A 24 22.95 -0.58 0.78
C TRP A 24 23.89 -0.64 -0.43
N GLY A 25 23.87 -1.76 -1.15
CA GLY A 25 24.56 -1.94 -2.43
C GLY A 25 23.71 -1.55 -3.62
N ALA A 26 22.38 -1.58 -3.48
CA ALA A 26 21.42 -1.09 -4.46
C ALA A 26 20.16 -0.57 -3.76
N ILE A 27 19.56 0.49 -4.31
CA ILE A 27 18.23 0.98 -3.95
C ILE A 27 17.45 0.99 -5.25
N GLU A 28 16.34 0.28 -5.29
CA GLU A 28 15.51 0.11 -6.48
C GLU A 28 14.06 0.39 -6.12
N GLY A 29 13.28 0.74 -7.14
CA GLY A 29 11.87 0.99 -6.95
C GLY A 29 11.06 0.63 -8.17
N THR A 30 9.79 0.33 -7.95
CA THR A 30 8.83 0.15 -9.03
C THR A 30 7.51 0.80 -8.68
N THR A 31 6.81 1.24 -9.71
CA THR A 31 5.42 1.66 -9.61
C THR A 31 4.61 0.81 -10.56
N PHE A 32 3.58 0.16 -10.02
CA PHE A 32 2.63 -0.59 -10.84
C PHE A 32 1.21 -0.32 -10.39
N PHE A 33 0.29 -0.54 -11.32
CA PHE A 33 -1.14 -0.49 -11.08
C PHE A 33 -1.66 -1.91 -11.05
N LEU A 34 -2.34 -2.27 -9.97
CA LEU A 34 -3.03 -3.56 -9.86
C LEU A 34 -4.53 -3.31 -9.71
N PRO A 35 -5.38 -4.05 -10.44
CA PRO A 35 -6.81 -4.02 -10.20
C PRO A 35 -7.17 -4.87 -8.96
N PHE A 36 -8.17 -4.45 -8.16
CA PHE A 36 -8.73 -5.24 -7.03
C PHE A 36 -10.11 -5.77 -7.32
N GLY A 37 -10.13 -6.92 -7.94
CA GLY A 37 -11.35 -7.67 -8.14
C GLY A 37 -11.07 -8.84 -9.06
N PRO A 38 -11.96 -9.83 -9.10
CA PRO A 38 -11.91 -10.89 -10.09
C PRO A 38 -12.38 -10.33 -11.44
N TYR A 39 -11.72 -9.29 -11.95
CA TYR A 39 -11.97 -8.81 -13.30
C TYR A 39 -11.52 -9.89 -14.27
N GLU A 40 -12.30 -10.10 -15.32
CA GLU A 40 -12.05 -11.14 -16.31
C GLU A 40 -10.78 -10.83 -17.09
N SER A 41 -9.63 -11.30 -16.59
CA SER A 41 -8.42 -11.42 -17.40
C SER A 41 -8.41 -12.78 -18.10
N GLY A 42 -8.01 -12.80 -19.36
CA GLY A 42 -7.72 -14.04 -20.09
C GLY A 42 -6.54 -14.83 -19.49
N HIS A 43 -5.67 -14.17 -18.71
CA HIS A 43 -4.48 -14.74 -18.10
C HIS A 43 -4.72 -15.18 -16.66
N GLU A 44 -4.45 -16.45 -16.35
CA GLU A 44 -4.69 -17.02 -15.02
C GLU A 44 -3.88 -16.35 -13.91
N THR A 45 -2.62 -16.01 -14.18
CA THR A 45 -1.73 -15.32 -13.23
C THR A 45 -2.29 -13.96 -12.82
N GLU A 46 -2.84 -13.20 -13.77
CA GLU A 46 -3.45 -11.89 -13.48
C GLU A 46 -4.73 -12.04 -12.67
N ARG A 47 -5.57 -13.05 -12.98
CA ARG A 47 -6.75 -13.36 -12.18
C ARG A 47 -6.38 -13.72 -10.73
N LEU A 48 -5.34 -14.52 -10.54
CA LEU A 48 -4.85 -14.87 -9.20
C LEU A 48 -4.32 -13.65 -8.45
N ALA A 49 -3.48 -12.85 -9.10
CA ALA A 49 -2.96 -11.61 -8.53
C ALA A 49 -4.10 -10.65 -8.14
N GLY A 50 -5.08 -10.44 -9.01
CA GLY A 50 -6.27 -9.61 -8.74
C GLY A 50 -7.06 -10.09 -7.52
N ARG A 51 -7.28 -11.41 -7.38
CA ARG A 51 -7.96 -11.98 -6.19
C ARG A 51 -7.18 -11.78 -4.90
N LEU A 52 -5.87 -12.07 -4.91
CA LEU A 52 -5.01 -11.90 -3.73
C LEU A 52 -4.94 -10.43 -3.31
N MET A 53 -4.84 -9.54 -4.29
CA MET A 53 -4.80 -8.11 -4.05
C MET A 53 -6.14 -7.57 -3.57
N HIS A 54 -7.27 -8.09 -4.07
CA HIS A 54 -8.60 -7.75 -3.58
C HIS A 54 -8.77 -8.10 -2.09
N GLN A 55 -8.34 -9.30 -1.68
CA GLN A 55 -8.33 -9.68 -0.25
C GLN A 55 -7.43 -8.75 0.59
N SER A 56 -6.30 -8.32 0.03
CA SER A 56 -5.38 -7.40 0.70
C SER A 56 -5.97 -5.99 0.82
N ALA A 57 -6.64 -5.50 -0.23
CA ALA A 57 -7.28 -4.18 -0.24
C ALA A 57 -8.37 -4.06 0.83
N LEU A 58 -9.19 -5.09 1.03
CA LEU A 58 -10.19 -5.13 2.10
C LEU A 58 -9.56 -4.97 3.48
N LYS A 59 -8.42 -5.62 3.73
CA LYS A 59 -7.68 -5.49 5.01
C LYS A 59 -7.10 -4.09 5.19
N VAL A 60 -6.55 -3.49 4.13
CA VAL A 60 -6.01 -2.12 4.16
C VAL A 60 -7.12 -1.11 4.47
N LEU A 61 -8.27 -1.21 3.80
CA LEU A 61 -9.41 -0.33 4.06
C LEU A 61 -9.95 -0.51 5.48
N ALA A 62 -10.04 -1.73 5.98
CA ALA A 62 -10.46 -2.00 7.35
C ALA A 62 -9.51 -1.38 8.40
N ALA A 63 -8.24 -1.17 8.05
CA ALA A 63 -7.25 -0.52 8.92
C ALA A 63 -7.20 1.01 8.78
N ALA A 64 -7.74 1.57 7.69
CA ALA A 64 -7.75 3.01 7.43
C ALA A 64 -8.39 3.86 8.55
N PRO A 65 -9.47 3.43 9.23
CA PRO A 65 -10.04 4.18 10.34
C PRO A 65 -9.04 4.57 11.43
N ALA A 66 -8.15 3.65 11.81
CA ALA A 66 -7.18 3.90 12.87
C ALA A 66 -6.22 5.05 12.50
N VAL A 67 -5.81 5.12 11.24
CA VAL A 67 -4.92 6.17 10.73
C VAL A 67 -5.64 7.52 10.65
N LEU A 68 -6.90 7.51 10.19
CA LEU A 68 -7.71 8.72 10.04
C LEU A 68 -8.11 9.29 11.41
N LEU A 69 -8.45 8.45 12.38
CA LEU A 69 -8.72 8.88 13.76
C LEU A 69 -7.48 9.57 14.37
N GLY A 70 -6.29 8.98 14.19
CA GLY A 70 -5.03 9.59 14.62
C GLY A 70 -4.71 10.92 13.93
N SER A 71 -5.38 11.22 12.82
CA SER A 71 -5.26 12.47 12.07
C SER A 71 -6.33 13.51 12.44
N GLY A 72 -7.21 13.22 13.41
CA GLY A 72 -8.19 14.17 13.97
C GLY A 72 -9.56 14.19 13.28
N TYR A 73 -9.88 13.20 12.44
CA TYR A 73 -11.19 13.09 11.81
C TYR A 73 -12.26 12.57 12.78
N ASP A 74 -13.52 12.97 12.55
CA ASP A 74 -14.66 12.48 13.33
C ASP A 74 -14.92 10.98 13.12
N THR A 75 -15.19 10.28 14.22
CA THR A 75 -15.42 8.83 14.24
C THR A 75 -16.65 8.41 13.43
N GLY A 76 -17.75 9.15 13.55
CA GLY A 76 -18.99 8.84 12.81
C GLY A 76 -18.79 8.99 11.31
N TYR A 77 -18.10 10.05 10.90
CA TYR A 77 -17.73 10.31 9.52
C TYR A 77 -16.83 9.20 8.94
N ILE A 78 -15.76 8.83 9.66
CA ILE A 78 -14.84 7.76 9.22
C ILE A 78 -15.53 6.42 9.08
N ASN A 79 -16.34 6.04 10.07
CA ASN A 79 -17.04 4.75 10.05
C ASN A 79 -17.98 4.65 8.85
N ARG A 80 -18.73 5.73 8.56
CA ARG A 80 -19.59 5.80 7.38
C ARG A 80 -18.80 5.64 6.08
N LEU A 81 -17.73 6.41 5.89
CA LEU A 81 -16.92 6.33 4.67
C LEU A 81 -16.26 4.96 4.50
N THR A 82 -15.78 4.38 5.60
CA THR A 82 -15.15 3.05 5.57
C THR A 82 -16.14 1.97 5.20
N ALA A 83 -17.37 2.02 5.75
CA ALA A 83 -18.42 1.07 5.39
C ALA A 83 -18.80 1.17 3.91
N MET A 84 -18.93 2.40 3.38
CA MET A 84 -19.22 2.62 1.96
C MET A 84 -18.09 2.08 1.06
N ALA A 85 -16.83 2.39 1.40
CA ALA A 85 -15.68 1.91 0.63
C ALA A 85 -15.54 0.38 0.66
N LEU A 86 -15.79 -0.24 1.82
CA LEU A 86 -15.78 -1.70 1.95
C LEU A 86 -16.87 -2.35 1.09
N ASP A 87 -18.11 -1.85 1.12
CA ASP A 87 -19.20 -2.37 0.29
C ASP A 87 -18.90 -2.24 -1.21
N GLU A 88 -18.31 -1.13 -1.65
CA GLU A 88 -17.92 -0.93 -3.05
C GLU A 88 -16.83 -1.91 -3.50
N ILE A 89 -15.79 -2.11 -2.68
CA ILE A 89 -14.70 -3.03 -3.00
C ILE A 89 -15.19 -4.47 -2.92
N GLU A 90 -15.79 -4.89 -1.81
CA GLU A 90 -16.24 -6.27 -1.57
C GLU A 90 -17.18 -6.76 -2.67
N ASN A 91 -18.13 -5.92 -3.09
CA ASN A 91 -19.08 -6.27 -4.13
C ASN A 91 -18.60 -5.92 -5.54
N CYS A 92 -17.36 -5.44 -5.70
CA CYS A 92 -16.76 -5.03 -6.98
C CYS A 92 -17.68 -4.10 -7.80
N ARG A 93 -18.42 -3.19 -7.13
CA ARG A 93 -19.41 -2.32 -7.77
C ARG A 93 -18.79 -1.37 -8.81
N VAL A 94 -17.49 -1.10 -8.65
CA VAL A 94 -16.68 -0.29 -9.56
C VAL A 94 -15.34 -0.97 -9.80
N ILE A 95 -14.71 -0.64 -10.94
CA ILE A 95 -13.35 -1.08 -11.22
C ILE A 95 -12.39 -0.25 -10.36
N ASN A 96 -11.69 -0.90 -9.43
CA ASN A 96 -10.74 -0.28 -8.53
C ASN A 96 -9.31 -0.66 -8.88
N PHE A 97 -8.39 0.31 -8.81
CA PHE A 97 -6.95 0.12 -8.98
C PHE A 97 -6.17 0.67 -7.78
N MET A 98 -5.09 0.01 -7.36
CA MET A 98 -4.09 0.58 -6.42
C MET A 98 -2.87 0.87 -7.25
N LYS A 99 -2.40 2.09 -7.08
CA LYS A 99 -1.04 2.44 -7.41
C LYS A 99 -0.16 1.98 -6.25
N CYS A 100 0.60 0.93 -6.46
CA CYS A 100 1.63 0.52 -5.50
C CYS A 100 2.93 1.22 -5.88
N ILE A 101 3.50 1.98 -4.94
CA ILE A 101 4.84 2.53 -5.05
C ILE A 101 5.69 1.73 -4.07
N VAL A 102 6.60 0.92 -4.59
CA VAL A 102 7.45 0.04 -3.80
C VAL A 102 8.89 0.50 -4.00
N ILE A 103 9.58 0.79 -2.90
CA ILE A 103 11.00 1.12 -2.87
C ILE A 103 11.66 0.10 -1.94
N TRP A 104 12.74 -0.55 -2.40
CA TRP A 104 13.52 -1.49 -1.60
C TRP A 104 15.00 -1.21 -1.71
N ALA A 105 15.75 -1.60 -0.68
CA ALA A 105 17.19 -1.50 -0.65
C ALA A 105 17.81 -2.87 -0.35
N VAL A 106 18.87 -3.23 -1.07
CA VAL A 106 19.61 -4.47 -0.91
C VAL A 106 20.90 -4.17 -0.17
N LYS A 107 21.19 -4.90 0.91
CA LYS A 107 22.46 -4.73 1.65
C LYS A 107 23.66 -5.10 0.78
N LYS A 108 24.78 -4.42 0.98
CA LYS A 108 26.07 -4.87 0.45
C LYS A 108 26.35 -6.27 1.00
N LYS A 109 26.88 -7.18 0.17
CA LYS A 109 27.48 -8.40 0.69
C LYS A 109 28.61 -8.01 1.65
N ALA A 110 28.68 -8.67 2.80
CA ALA A 110 29.90 -8.63 3.59
C ALA A 110 30.98 -9.41 2.83
N ASP A 111 32.18 -8.83 2.75
CA ASP A 111 33.36 -9.50 2.19
C ASP A 111 33.75 -10.74 3.02
#